data_AF-A0A7Y2MTE6-F1
#
_entry.id   AF-A0A7Y2MTE6-F1
#
_cell.length_a   1.000
_cell.length_b   1.000
_cell.length_c   1.000
_cell.angle_alpha   90.00
_cell.angle_beta   90.00
_cell.angle_gamma   90.00
#
_symmetry.space_group_name_H-M   'P 1'
#
loop_
_entity.id
_entity.type
_entity.pdbx_description
1 polymer ?
#
loop_
_entity_poly.entity_id
_entity_poly.type
_entity_poly.pdbx_seq_one_letter_code
_entity_poly.pdbx_strand_id
1 'polypeptide(L)' 'MGRQSISFTDPNDEWLRAQIESREYSSKSELVNDLIRQARNQQQRIDYIRMKLEKAEQSGFTNDSQADILKQAKS' A
#
# COMPACT_ATOMS: atom_id res chain seq x y z
N MET A 1 -1.97 -5.10 -24.99
CA MET A 1 -1.14 -4.15 -24.21
C MET A 1 -0.04 -3.63 -25.12
N GLY A 2 0.26 -2.32 -25.09
CA GLY A 2 1.42 -1.77 -25.77
C GLY A 2 2.70 -2.13 -25.01
N ARG A 3 3.78 -2.50 -25.72
CA ARG A 3 5.08 -2.76 -25.11
C ARG A 3 5.66 -1.45 -24.60
N GLN A 4 5.95 -1.37 -23.31
CA GLN A 4 6.72 -0.26 -22.73
C GLN A 4 8.18 -0.70 -22.59
N SER A 5 9.10 0.18 -22.99
CA SER A 5 10.54 -0.02 -22.77
C SER A 5 10.94 0.77 -21.54
N ILE A 6 11.46 0.07 -20.53
CA ILE A 6 11.86 0.65 -19.25
C ILE A 6 13.31 0.21 -19.00
N SER A 7 14.16 1.17 -18.63
CA SER A 7 15.55 0.91 -18.24
C SER A 7 15.65 0.84 -16.72
N PHE A 8 16.32 -0.19 -16.22
CA PHE A 8 16.61 -0.35 -14.80
C PHE A 8 18.07 -0.01 -14.52
N THR A 9 18.37 0.40 -13.29
CA THR A 9 19.74 0.48 -12.79
C THR A 9 20.31 -0.93 -12.61
N ASP A 10 21.64 -1.07 -12.65
CA ASP A 10 22.29 -2.38 -12.57
C ASP A 10 21.85 -3.21 -11.35
N PRO A 11 21.78 -2.67 -10.11
CA PRO A 11 21.34 -3.45 -8.95
C PRO A 11 19.89 -3.94 -9.07
N ASN A 12 19.02 -3.16 -9.71
CA ASN A 12 17.62 -3.53 -9.89
C ASN A 12 17.49 -4.61 -10.98
N ASP A 13 18.26 -4.52 -12.06
CA ASP A 13 18.25 -5.54 -13.10
C ASP A 13 18.77 -6.88 -12.57
N GLU A 14 19.84 -6.87 -11.78
CA GLU A 14 20.37 -8.07 -11.11
C GLU A 14 19.34 -8.68 -10.17
N TRP A 15 18.68 -7.86 -9.33
CA TRP A 15 17.63 -8.33 -8.44
C TRP A 15 16.45 -8.96 -9.21
N LEU A 16 15.98 -8.31 -10.30
CA LEU A 16 14.92 -8.85 -11.16
C LEU A 16 15.31 -10.18 -11.80
N ARG A 17 16.58 -10.37 -12.20
CA ARG A 17 17.09 -11.64 -12.73
C ARG A 17 17.07 -12.73 -11.66
N ALA A 18 17.54 -12.44 -10.45
CA ALA A 18 17.56 -13.40 -9.35
C ALA A 18 16.15 -13.94 -9.01
N GLN A 19 15.10 -13.11 -9.12
CA GLN A 19 13.71 -13.54 -8.91
C GLN A 19 13.17 -14.47 -10.01
N ILE A 20 13.72 -14.39 -11.23
CA ILE A 20 13.37 -15.31 -12.31
C ILE A 20 14.16 -16.62 -12.16
N GLU A 21 15.43 -16.51 -11.78
CA GLU A 21 16.30 -17.67 -11.52
C GLU A 21 15.77 -18.53 -10.37
N SER A 22 15.17 -17.93 -9.34
CA SER A 22 14.48 -18.64 -8.26
C SER A 22 13.18 -19.34 -8.71
N ARG A 23 12.73 -19.12 -9.96
CA ARG A 23 11.47 -19.63 -10.53
C ARG A 23 10.21 -19.12 -9.82
N GLU A 24 10.32 -18.08 -9.01
CA GLU A 24 9.17 -17.39 -8.41
C GLU A 24 8.34 -16.65 -9.48
N TYR A 25 9.00 -16.21 -10.56
CA TYR A 25 8.36 -15.50 -11.68
C TYR A 25 8.82 -16.05 -13.04
N SER A 26 7.92 -16.05 -14.01
CA SER A 26 8.18 -16.53 -15.38
C SER A 26 8.90 -15.50 -16.26
N SER A 27 8.77 -14.20 -15.92
CA SER A 27 9.39 -13.12 -16.69
C SER A 27 9.55 -11.82 -15.88
N LYS A 28 10.46 -10.94 -16.33
CA LYS A 28 10.64 -9.60 -15.74
C LYS A 28 9.34 -8.78 -15.80
N SER A 29 8.57 -8.93 -16.89
CA SER A 29 7.31 -8.22 -17.08
C SER A 29 6.23 -8.68 -16.10
N GLU A 30 6.17 -9.98 -15.79
CA GLU A 30 5.26 -10.51 -14.76
C GLU A 30 5.58 -9.91 -13.38
N LEU A 31 6.85 -9.97 -12.98
CA LEU A 31 7.31 -9.40 -11.71
C LEU A 31 7.03 -7.89 -11.63
N VAL A 32 7.32 -7.12 -12.67
CA VAL A 32 7.03 -5.68 -12.70
C VAL A 32 5.53 -5.41 -12.58
N ASN A 33 4.68 -6.16 -13.29
CA ASN A 33 3.23 -6.02 -13.17
C ASN A 33 2.74 -6.36 -11.76
N ASP A 34 3.31 -7.39 -11.14
CA ASP A 34 3.00 -7.74 -9.77
C ASP A 34 3.40 -6.64 -8.77
N LEU A 35 4.60 -6.08 -8.90
CA LEU A 35 5.06 -4.95 -8.08
C LEU A 35 4.13 -3.74 -8.23
N ILE A 36 3.70 -3.42 -9.46
CA ILE A 36 2.73 -2.34 -9.71
C ILE A 36 1.41 -2.62 -8.98
N ARG A 37 0.92 -3.86 -9.01
CA ARG A 37 -0.30 -4.27 -8.32
C ARG A 37 -0.14 -4.14 -6.80
N GLN A 38 0.99 -4.59 -6.26
CA GLN A 38 1.30 -4.45 -4.83
C GLN A 38 1.34 -2.98 -4.41
N ALA A 39 2.02 -2.12 -5.16
CA ALA A 39 2.09 -0.68 -4.90
C ALA A 39 0.70 -0.02 -4.92
N ARG A 40 -0.15 -0.36 -5.90
CA ARG A 40 -1.54 0.15 -5.96
C ARG A 40 -2.36 -0.26 -4.75
N ASN A 41 -2.24 -1.50 -4.31
CA ASN A 41 -2.93 -1.99 -3.11
C ASN A 41 -2.44 -1.29 -1.83
N GLN A 42 -1.14 -1.04 -1.72
CA GLN A 42 -0.57 -0.28 -0.61
C GLN A 42 -1.08 1.16 -0.61
N GLN A 43 -1.13 1.81 -1.78
CA GLN A 43 -1.66 3.17 -1.91
C GLN A 43 -3.13 3.24 -1.46
N GLN A 44 -3.97 2.29 -1.88
CA GLN A 44 -5.37 2.23 -1.43
C GLN A 44 -5.51 2.13 0.10
N ARG A 45 -4.62 1.37 0.76
CA ARG A 45 -4.62 1.27 2.23
C ARG A 45 -4.23 2.60 2.88
N ILE A 46 -3.22 3.27 2.34
CA ILE A 46 -2.78 4.59 2.82
C ILE A 46 -3.91 5.61 2.64
N ASP A 47 -4.53 5.64 1.46
CA ASP A 47 -5.62 6.57 1.15
C ASP A 47 -6.82 6.33 2.08
N TYR A 48 -7.13 5.07 2.38
CA TYR A 48 -8.19 4.73 3.33
C TYR A 48 -7.91 5.26 4.73
N ILE A 49 -6.68 5.10 5.24
CA ILE A 49 -6.28 5.62 6.56
C ILE A 49 -6.33 7.14 6.54
N ARG A 50 -5.78 7.79 5.50
CA ARG A 50 -5.79 9.24 5.35
C ARG A 50 -7.21 9.80 5.36
N MET A 51 -8.13 9.20 4.59
CA MET A 51 -9.55 9.58 4.58
C MET A 51 -10.18 9.47 5.98
N LYS A 52 -9.86 8.42 6.75
CA LYS A 52 -10.38 8.26 8.12
C LYS A 52 -9.83 9.34 9.06
N LEU A 53 -8.55 9.67 8.94
CA LEU A 53 -7.92 10.73 9.74
C LEU A 53 -8.50 12.09 9.40
N GLU A 54 -8.61 12.44 8.12
CA GLU A 54 -9.22 13.70 7.68
C GLU A 54 -10.65 13.84 8.20
N LYS A 55 -11.46 12.78 8.13
CA LYS A 55 -12.81 12.78 8.68
C LYS A 55 -12.83 13.00 10.20
N ALA A 56 -11.91 12.36 10.92
CA ALA A 56 -11.81 12.52 12.38
C ALA A 56 -11.39 13.95 12.76
N GLU A 57 -10.40 14.51 12.06
CA GLU A 57 -9.93 15.89 12.27
C GLU A 57 -11.04 16.91 11.98
N GLN A 58 -11.83 16.71 10.92
CA GLN A 58 -12.96 17.57 10.59
C GLN A 58 -14.16 17.41 11.54
N SER A 59 -14.32 16.25 12.18
CA SER A 59 -15.42 16.01 13.13
C SER A 59 -15.23 16.71 14.48
N GLY A 60 -14.07 17.33 14.70
CA GLY A 60 -13.72 18.00 15.94
C GLY A 60 -13.29 17.02 17.04
N PHE A 61 -12.75 17.58 18.13
CA PHE A 61 -12.28 16.81 19.27
C PHE A 61 -13.34 16.76 20.36
N THR A 62 -13.52 15.59 20.98
CA THR A 62 -14.33 15.47 22.19
C THR A 62 -13.54 15.91 23.42
N ASN A 63 -14.23 16.45 24.42
CA ASN A 63 -13.69 16.73 25.75
C ASN A 63 -14.00 15.60 26.75
N ASP A 64 -14.65 14.51 26.29
CA ASP A 64 -15.04 13.39 27.14
C ASP A 64 -13.82 12.69 27.72
N SER A 65 -13.89 12.33 29.01
CA SER A 65 -12.87 11.52 29.63
C SER A 65 -13.00 10.06 29.20
N GLN A 66 -11.95 9.26 29.40
CA GLN A 66 -11.99 7.82 29.13
C GLN A 66 -13.15 7.12 29.84
N ALA A 67 -13.51 7.56 31.05
CA ALA A 67 -14.61 6.99 31.82
C ALA A 67 -15.98 7.31 31.20
N ASP A 68 -16.14 8.51 30.66
CA ASP A 68 -17.37 8.95 29.98
C ASP A 68 -17.58 8.20 28.67
N ILE A 69 -16.50 8.03 27.87
CA ILE A 69 -16.52 7.24 26.64
C ILE A 69 -16.87 5.78 26.94
N LEU A 70 -16.31 5.19 27.99
CA LEU A 70 -16.60 3.80 28.39
C LEU A 70 -18.07 3.64 28.83
N LYS A 71 -18.61 4.62 29.54
CA LYS A 71 -20.02 4.61 29.98
C LYS A 71 -20.98 4.72 28.79
N GLN A 72 -20.69 5.58 27.82
CA GLN A 72 -21.47 5.70 26.59
C GLN A 72 -21.42 4.43 25.73
N ALA A 73 -20.25 3.79 25.60
CA ALA A 73 -20.09 2.60 24.77
C ALA A 73 -20.69 1.31 25.36
N LYS A 74 -20.93 1.27 26.68
CA LYS A 74 -21.53 0.12 27.38
C LYS A 74 -23.05 0.22 27.55
N SER A 75 -23.64 1.35 27.17
CA SER A 75 -25.09 1.58 27.23
C SER A 75 -25.78 1.25 25.92
#